data_AF-A0A454D2J8-F1
#
_entry.id   AF-A0A454D2J8-F1
#
_cell.length_a   1.000
_cell.length_b   1.000
_cell.length_c   1.000
_cell.angle_alpha   90.00
_cell.angle_beta   90.00
_cell.angle_gamma   90.00
#
_symmetry.space_group_name_H-M   'P 1'
#
loop_
_entity.id
_entity.type
_entity.pdbx_description
1 polymer ?
#
loop_
_entity_poly.entity_id
_entity_poly.type
_entity_poly.pdbx_seq_one_letter_code
_entity_poly.pdbx_strand_id
1 'polypeptide(L)'
;MIDAAPHLKCYVLAPLAVLPEFQGKGYATRLMEEAEKQLNADVIFVMGDPMHYANRYNTTHSVLLPVPSNAPLDCWFARELTPGALTGVGESTSSIKGPFSDPLMWSHPDEQVV
;
A
#
# COMPACT_ATOMS: atom_id res chain seq x y z
N MET A 1 5.39 -4.46 9.04
CA MET A 1 6.10 -3.68 10.06
C MET A 1 7.16 -2.84 9.37
N ILE A 2 7.41 -1.65 9.89
CA ILE A 2 8.53 -0.80 9.48
C ILE A 2 9.61 -0.98 10.56
N ASP A 3 10.84 -1.30 10.16
CA ASP A 3 11.88 -1.68 11.12
C ASP A 3 12.29 -0.52 12.05
N ALA A 4 12.32 0.71 11.54
CA ALA A 4 12.59 1.91 12.33
C ALA A 4 11.41 2.34 13.23
N ALA A 5 10.20 1.82 13.00
CA ALA A 5 8.99 2.19 13.75
C ALA A 5 8.05 0.98 13.97
N PRO A 6 8.49 -0.05 14.72
CA PRO A 6 7.75 -1.30 14.87
C PRO A 6 6.46 -1.17 15.70
N HIS A 7 6.27 -0.03 16.37
CA HIS A 7 5.08 0.28 17.15
C HIS A 7 3.88 0.72 16.28
N LEU A 8 4.13 1.15 15.04
CA LEU A 8 3.08 1.59 14.12
C LEU A 8 2.32 0.40 13.53
N LYS A 9 1.00 0.53 13.45
CA LYS A 9 0.11 -0.41 12.78
C LYS A 9 0.05 -0.09 11.29
N CYS A 10 0.86 -0.79 10.51
CA CYS A 10 0.93 -0.60 9.06
C CYS A 10 0.28 -1.76 8.30
N TYR A 11 -0.47 -1.43 7.25
CA TYR A 11 -1.08 -2.41 6.34
C TYR A 11 -0.75 -2.09 4.89
N VAL A 12 -0.79 -3.11 4.04
CA VAL A 12 -0.74 -2.98 2.58
C VAL A 12 -2.14 -3.24 2.04
N LEU A 13 -2.68 -2.32 1.25
CA LEU A 13 -3.96 -2.49 0.58
C LEU A 13 -3.76 -3.20 -0.77
N ALA A 14 -3.93 -4.52 -0.81
CA ALA A 14 -3.90 -5.29 -2.04
C ALA A 14 -4.58 -6.67 -1.88
N PRO A 15 -5.16 -7.24 -2.96
CA PRO A 15 -5.53 -6.54 -4.20
C PRO A 15 -6.78 -5.67 -4.00
N LEU A 16 -6.95 -4.66 -4.85
CA LEU A 16 -8.20 -3.89 -4.95
C LEU A 16 -8.79 -4.09 -6.35
N ALA A 17 -10.01 -4.60 -6.42
CA ALA A 17 -10.65 -4.91 -7.69
C ALA A 17 -12.12 -4.48 -7.71
N VAL A 18 -12.56 -4.03 -8.88
CA VAL A 18 -13.96 -3.75 -9.19
C VAL A 18 -14.25 -4.41 -10.53
N LEU A 19 -15.36 -5.14 -10.60
CA LEU A 19 -15.86 -5.76 -11.83
C LEU A 19 -16.00 -4.70 -12.95
N PRO A 20 -15.63 -5.01 -14.21
CA PRO A 20 -15.58 -4.04 -15.31
C PRO A 20 -16.84 -3.18 -15.46
N GLU A 21 -18.03 -3.79 -15.37
CA GLU A 21 -19.32 -3.13 -15.51
C GLU A 21 -19.66 -2.13 -14.37
N PHE A 22 -18.88 -2.16 -13.29
CA PHE A 22 -18.97 -1.24 -12.15
C PHE A 22 -17.80 -0.25 -12.08
N GLN A 23 -16.80 -0.32 -12.97
CA GLN A 23 -15.69 0.64 -12.97
C GLN A 23 -16.14 2.06 -13.37
N GLY A 24 -15.34 3.07 -13.02
CA GLY A 24 -15.64 4.49 -13.29
C GLY A 24 -16.80 5.08 -12.46
N LYS A 25 -17.43 4.29 -11.58
CA LYS A 25 -18.56 4.70 -10.72
C LYS A 25 -18.17 5.02 -9.27
N GLY A 26 -16.86 5.11 -8.99
CA GLY A 26 -16.33 5.43 -7.66
C GLY A 26 -16.33 4.29 -6.64
N TYR A 27 -16.62 3.04 -7.04
CA TYR A 27 -16.61 1.91 -6.09
C TYR A 27 -15.23 1.62 -5.50
N ALA A 28 -14.16 1.71 -6.29
CA ALA A 28 -12.80 1.54 -5.78
C ALA A 28 -12.49 2.54 -4.66
N THR A 29 -12.89 3.81 -4.85
CA THR A 29 -12.77 4.85 -3.83
C THR A 29 -13.55 4.52 -2.56
N ARG A 30 -14.80 4.04 -2.69
CA ARG A 30 -15.61 3.66 -1.53
C ARG A 30 -15.02 2.46 -0.77
N LEU A 31 -14.44 1.49 -1.49
CA LEU A 31 -13.74 0.36 -0.88
C LEU A 31 -12.50 0.82 -0.11
N MET A 32 -11.71 1.73 -0.69
CA MET A 32 -10.57 2.35 0.01
C MET A 32 -11.02 3.10 1.26
N GLU A 33 -12.06 3.93 1.16
CA GLU A 33 -12.61 4.66 2.30
C GLU A 33 -13.10 3.76 3.42
N GLU A 34 -13.71 2.63 3.06
CA GLU A 34 -14.18 1.67 4.04
C GLU A 34 -13.01 0.96 4.72
N ALA A 35 -11.97 0.58 3.97
CA ALA A 35 -10.74 0.04 4.53
C ALA A 35 -10.07 1.04 5.47
N GLU A 36 -9.94 2.31 5.07
CA GLU A 36 -9.38 3.39 5.91
C GLU A 36 -10.15 3.56 7.23
N LYS A 37 -11.48 3.36 7.23
CA LYS A 37 -12.30 3.50 8.45
C LYS A 37 -12.26 2.26 9.34
N GLN A 38 -12.30 1.08 8.74
CA GLN A 38 -12.40 -0.17 9.49
C GLN A 38 -11.03 -0.64 10.02
N LEU A 39 -9.95 -0.32 9.31
CA LEU A 39 -8.61 -0.64 9.76
C LEU A 39 -8.20 0.38 10.81
N ASN A 40 -7.99 -0.08 12.04
CA ASN A 40 -7.33 0.68 13.09
C ASN A 40 -5.81 0.76 12.78
N ALA A 41 -5.47 1.38 11.66
CA ALA A 41 -4.13 1.53 11.12
C ALA A 41 -3.58 2.92 11.39
N ASP A 42 -2.27 3.02 11.57
CA ASP A 42 -1.57 4.30 11.58
C ASP A 42 -1.22 4.73 10.15
N VAL A 43 -0.84 3.76 9.31
CA VAL A 43 -0.39 3.97 7.93
C VAL A 43 -0.90 2.86 7.03
N ILE A 44 -1.41 3.21 5.85
CA ILE A 44 -1.72 2.27 4.78
C ILE A 44 -0.77 2.54 3.61
N PHE A 45 -0.15 1.48 3.09
CA PHE A 45 0.65 1.51 1.88
C PHE A 45 -0.09 0.87 0.71
N VAL A 46 0.19 1.33 -0.51
CA VAL A 46 -0.35 0.75 -1.73
C VAL A 46 0.67 0.85 -2.87
N MET A 47 0.79 -0.24 -3.64
CA MET A 47 1.56 -0.27 -4.88
C MET A 47 0.58 -0.17 -6.05
N GLY A 48 0.78 0.77 -6.96
CA GLY A 48 -0.08 0.88 -8.14
C GLY A 48 0.16 2.12 -9.00
N ASP A 49 -0.79 2.40 -9.91
CA ASP A 49 -0.68 3.50 -10.87
C ASP A 49 -0.75 4.88 -10.17
N PRO A 50 0.23 5.78 -10.39
CA PRO A 50 0.20 7.14 -9.85
C PRO A 50 -1.07 7.92 -10.20
N MET A 51 -1.64 7.74 -11.40
CA MET A 51 -2.88 8.42 -11.81
C MET A 51 -4.08 8.01 -10.95
N HIS A 52 -4.04 6.82 -10.34
CA HIS A 52 -5.10 6.33 -9.47
C HIS A 52 -4.85 6.68 -8.00
N TYR A 53 -3.64 6.46 -7.49
CA TYR A 53 -3.37 6.51 -6.05
C TYR A 53 -2.75 7.83 -5.56
N ALA A 54 -1.98 8.54 -6.39
CA ALA A 54 -1.13 9.66 -5.93
C ALA A 54 -1.92 10.87 -5.40
N ASN A 55 -3.22 10.98 -5.66
CA ASN A 55 -4.04 12.05 -5.07
C ASN A 55 -4.54 11.72 -3.65
N ARG A 56 -4.55 10.44 -3.26
CA ARG A 56 -5.12 9.97 -1.98
C ARG A 56 -4.05 9.42 -1.04
N TYR A 57 -3.10 8.68 -1.60
CA TYR A 57 -1.94 8.12 -0.91
C TYR A 57 -0.72 8.91 -1.35
N ASN A 58 -0.48 10.03 -0.68
CA ASN A 58 0.52 11.01 -1.09
C ASN A 58 1.43 11.44 0.06
N THR A 59 1.42 10.70 1.16
CA THR A 59 2.36 10.94 2.25
C THR A 59 3.76 10.60 1.74
N THR A 60 4.69 11.57 1.80
CA THR A 60 6.10 11.34 1.49
C THR A 60 6.74 10.38 2.49
N HIS A 61 7.48 9.39 2.03
CA HIS A 61 8.23 8.46 2.89
C HIS A 61 9.45 7.87 2.17
N SER A 62 10.34 7.25 2.95
CA SER A 62 11.49 6.49 2.45
C SER A 62 11.51 5.05 2.96
N VAL A 63 10.33 4.52 3.28
CA VAL A 63 10.11 3.11 3.65
C VAL A 63 10.11 2.25 2.39
N LEU A 64 11.01 1.27 2.32
CA LEU A 64 11.13 0.34 1.20
C LEU A 64 10.03 -0.74 1.21
N LEU A 65 9.78 -1.36 0.06
CA LEU A 65 8.88 -2.49 -0.08
C LEU A 65 9.24 -3.65 0.87
N PRO A 66 8.25 -4.44 1.31
CA PRO A 66 8.48 -5.52 2.28
C PRO A 66 9.12 -6.77 1.66
N VAL A 67 9.30 -6.79 0.34
CA VAL A 67 9.92 -7.87 -0.44
C VAL A 67 10.82 -7.26 -1.52
N PRO A 68 11.85 -7.98 -1.98
CA PRO A 68 12.59 -7.59 -3.18
C PRO A 68 11.63 -7.44 -4.37
N SER A 69 11.66 -6.28 -5.02
CA SER A 69 10.81 -5.99 -6.17
C SER A 69 11.52 -5.06 -7.14
N ASN A 70 11.23 -5.22 -8.42
CA ASN A 70 11.66 -4.31 -9.49
C ASN A 70 10.61 -3.22 -9.76
N ALA A 71 9.52 -3.18 -9.00
CA ALA A 71 8.49 -2.16 -9.14
C ALA A 71 9.08 -0.76 -8.89
N PRO A 72 8.71 0.26 -9.69
CA PRO A 72 9.16 1.62 -9.47
C PRO A 72 8.74 2.13 -8.09
N LEU A 73 9.67 2.73 -7.34
CA LEU A 73 9.35 3.32 -6.04
C LEU A 73 8.34 4.48 -6.14
N ASP A 74 8.29 5.16 -7.29
CA ASP A 74 7.30 6.21 -7.55
C ASP A 74 5.85 5.69 -7.66
N CYS A 75 5.68 4.36 -7.68
CA CYS A 75 4.38 3.67 -7.62
C CYS A 75 4.07 3.14 -6.21
N TRP A 76 4.97 3.34 -5.25
CA TRP A 76 4.83 2.91 -3.85
C TRP A 76 4.38 4.08 -2.98
N PHE A 77 3.10 4.07 -2.63
CA PHE A 77 2.44 5.18 -1.97
C PHE A 77 2.10 4.85 -0.53
N ALA A 78 2.02 5.89 0.31
CA ALA A 78 1.49 5.78 1.66
C ALA A 78 0.41 6.82 1.95
N ARG A 79 -0.44 6.50 2.92
CA ARG A 79 -1.39 7.40 3.56
C ARG A 79 -1.30 7.23 5.07
N GLU A 80 -1.01 8.31 5.76
CA GLU A 80 -1.17 8.39 7.21
C GLU A 80 -2.65 8.52 7.58
N LEU A 81 -3.12 7.64 8.47
CA LEU A 81 -4.39 7.79 9.16
C LEU A 81 -4.21 8.38 10.56
N THR A 82 -3.06 8.11 11.18
CA THR A 82 -2.58 8.87 12.35
C THR A 82 -1.67 9.98 11.84
N PRO A 83 -2.05 11.27 11.95
CA PRO A 83 -1.28 12.38 11.39
C PRO A 83 0.16 12.42 11.93
N GLY A 84 1.14 12.45 11.02
CA GLY A 84 2.55 12.50 11.36
C GLY A 84 3.16 11.16 11.77
N ALA A 85 2.47 10.02 11.59
CA ALA A 85 2.98 8.70 11.95
C ALA A 85 4.33 8.35 11.31
N LEU A 86 4.62 8.83 10.10
CA LEU A 86 5.90 8.62 9.41
C LEU A 86 6.92 9.73 9.68
N THR A 87 6.58 10.73 10.49
CA THR A 87 7.52 11.80 10.85
C THR A 87 8.68 11.23 11.65
N GLY A 88 9.91 11.43 11.18
CA GLY A 88 11.12 10.97 11.85
C GLY A 88 11.47 9.49 11.62
N VAL A 89 10.68 8.75 10.83
CA VAL A 89 11.00 7.36 10.44
C VAL A 89 12.24 7.30 9.56
N GLY A 90 12.39 8.25 8.62
CA GLY A 90 13.51 8.30 7.68
C GLY A 90 13.51 7.13 6.68
N GLU A 91 14.70 6.75 6.23
CA GLU A 91 14.91 5.55 5.42
C GLU A 91 14.77 4.29 6.30
N SER A 92 13.91 3.36 5.88
CA SER A 92 13.71 2.11 6.62
C SER A 92 13.32 0.97 5.69
N THR A 93 13.76 -0.23 6.02
CA THR A 93 13.20 -1.47 5.49
C THR A 93 11.85 -1.78 6.13
N SER A 94 11.10 -2.67 5.50
CA SER A 94 9.83 -3.16 6.02
C SER A 94 9.71 -4.67 5.79
N SER A 95 8.75 -5.28 6.48
CA SER A 95 8.42 -6.71 6.35
C SER A 95 6.91 -6.92 6.46
N ILE A 96 6.41 -7.98 5.83
CA ILE A 96 4.99 -8.37 5.87
C ILE A 96 4.87 -9.88 6.11
N LYS A 97 3.73 -10.32 6.64
CA LYS A 97 3.39 -11.74 6.83
C LYS A 97 2.21 -12.11 5.94
N GLY A 98 2.08 -13.39 5.63
CA GLY A 98 0.97 -13.93 4.83
C GLY A 98 1.31 -13.94 3.34
N PRO A 99 0.31 -14.08 2.44
CA PRO A 99 0.56 -14.27 1.01
C PRO A 99 1.46 -13.20 0.38
N PHE A 100 1.31 -11.93 0.80
CA PHE A 100 2.12 -10.82 0.31
C PHE A 100 3.58 -10.81 0.81
N SER A 101 4.02 -11.79 1.61
CA SER A 101 5.45 -11.98 1.86
C SER A 101 6.16 -12.71 0.72
N ASP A 102 5.41 -13.24 -0.25
CA ASP A 102 5.96 -13.83 -1.48
C ASP A 102 6.15 -12.73 -2.54
N PRO A 103 7.38 -12.54 -3.08
CA PRO A 103 7.64 -11.61 -4.18
C PRO A 103 6.74 -11.81 -5.41
N LEU A 104 6.25 -13.04 -5.65
CA LEU A 104 5.34 -13.32 -6.77
C LEU A 104 4.05 -12.49 -6.69
N MET A 105 3.54 -12.21 -5.49
CA MET A 105 2.33 -11.38 -5.33
C MET A 105 2.52 -9.92 -5.74
N TRP A 106 3.76 -9.49 -5.94
CA TRP A 106 4.15 -8.13 -6.31
C TRP A 106 4.65 -8.03 -7.75
N SER A 107 4.67 -9.14 -8.50
CA SER A 107 5.04 -9.17 -9.91
C SER A 107 3.88 -8.74 -10.80
N HIS A 108 4.12 -8.64 -12.12
CA HIS A 108 3.05 -8.31 -13.07
C HIS A 108 1.92 -9.36 -12.99
N PRO A 109 0.63 -9.00 -13.09
CA PRO A 109 -0.48 -9.95 -12.97
C PRO A 109 -0.38 -11.19 -13.86
N ASP A 110 0.16 -11.04 -15.08
CA ASP A 110 0.36 -12.15 -16.01
C ASP A 110 1.37 -13.20 -15.51
N GLU A 111 2.27 -12.81 -14.60
CA GLU A 111 3.26 -13.70 -13.99
C GLU A 111 2.72 -14.41 -12.74
N GLN A 112 1.60 -13.93 -12.18
CA GLN A 112 0.99 -14.48 -10.96
C GLN A 112 0.12 -15.72 -11.23
N VAL A 113 -0.22 -15.98 -12.50
CA VAL A 113 -1.03 -17.12 -12.92
C VAL A 113 -0.08 -18.27 -13.27
N VAL A 114 0.17 -19.13 -12.28
CA VAL A 114 0.97 -20.37 -12.45
C VAL A 114 0.07 -21.55 -12.82
#